data_AF-A0A940I788-F1
#
_entry.id   AF-A0A940I788-F1
#
_cell.length_a   1.000
_cell.length_b   1.000
_cell.length_c   1.000
_cell.angle_alpha   90.00
_cell.angle_beta   90.00
_cell.angle_gamma   90.00
#
_symmetry.space_group_name_H-M   'P 1'
#
loop_
_entity.id
_entity.type
_entity.pdbx_description
1 polymer ?
#
loop_
_entity_poly.entity_id
_entity_poly.type
_entity_poly.pdbx_seq_one_letter_code
_entity_poly.pdbx_strand_id
1 'polypeptide(L)'
;MRKLAILMLLLFPFVIFAGVELSETTISLMEKVQGDVNLPYVYGLNNIPMQLYINHIVQDDFSLALSQLYKYAEIEAAEFEKMGWGFRPYKINVSHKVTYNKGKYLSFYVDFYQYTGGAHGMTFRTAYTFDLSRGRITNLSELFACRYDFKEAIVKEINRQLKEILKTEPQKFFISEIKDLSGTGFYLENDNLVIYYGLYEIAPYVEGIVEFSVPFELFGDKLLISTTEE
;
A
#
# COMPACT_ATOMS: atom_id res chain seq x y z
N MET A 1 5.44 -19.79 26.62
CA MET A 1 4.92 -18.67 25.79
C MET A 1 5.19 -17.37 26.54
N ARG A 2 6.33 -16.72 26.30
CA ARG A 2 6.56 -15.36 26.80
C ARG A 2 5.82 -14.42 25.86
N LYS A 3 4.88 -13.62 26.39
CA LYS A 3 4.28 -12.52 25.64
C LYS A 3 5.41 -11.58 25.23
N LEU A 4 5.65 -11.43 23.93
CA LEU A 4 6.51 -10.38 23.41
C LEU A 4 5.84 -9.04 23.77
N ALA A 5 6.31 -8.38 24.81
CA ALA A 5 5.91 -7.02 25.12
C ALA A 5 6.84 -6.09 24.34
N ILE A 6 6.42 -5.69 23.15
CA ILE A 6 7.10 -4.62 22.41
C ILE A 6 6.76 -3.31 23.11
N LEU A 7 7.72 -2.76 23.85
CA LEU A 7 7.58 -1.45 24.46
C LEU A 7 7.77 -0.39 23.37
N MET A 8 6.66 0.09 22.79
CA MET A 8 6.67 1.25 21.89
C MET A 8 6.77 2.52 22.73
N LEU A 9 7.92 3.20 22.70
CA LEU A 9 8.06 4.55 23.22
C LEU A 9 7.78 5.53 22.07
N LEU A 10 6.56 6.06 22.00
CA LEU A 10 6.18 7.07 21.01
C LEU A 10 6.51 8.47 21.57
N LEU A 11 7.47 9.16 20.96
CA LEU A 11 7.75 10.57 21.24
C LEU A 11 7.18 11.42 20.09
N PHE A 12 6.08 12.13 20.34
CA PHE A 12 5.49 13.06 19.38
C PHE A 12 5.81 14.51 19.74
N PRO A 13 6.36 15.31 18.83
CA PRO A 13 6.43 16.76 19.01
C PRO A 13 5.02 17.35 18.91
N PHE A 14 4.62 18.12 19.93
CA PHE A 14 3.36 18.87 19.92
C PHE A 14 3.53 20.10 19.04
N VAL A 15 3.05 20.04 17.80
CA VAL A 15 2.91 21.21 16.93
C VAL A 15 1.50 21.22 16.35
N ILE A 16 0.77 22.33 16.54
CA ILE A 16 -0.60 22.50 16.07
C ILE A 16 -0.55 23.19 14.71
N PHE A 17 -0.72 22.43 13.63
CA PHE A 17 -0.99 22.95 12.29
C PHE A 17 -2.35 22.45 11.79
N ALA A 18 -3.00 23.25 10.94
CA ALA A 18 -4.24 22.84 10.26
C ALA A 18 -3.87 22.01 9.02
N GLY A 19 -4.04 20.69 9.09
CA GLY A 19 -3.75 19.78 7.99
C GLY A 19 -3.68 18.33 8.46
N VAL A 20 -3.90 17.38 7.55
CA VAL A 20 -3.56 15.98 7.79
C VAL A 20 -2.06 15.84 7.62
N GLU A 21 -1.37 15.60 8.71
CA GLU A 21 0.06 15.33 8.68
C GLU A 21 0.30 13.85 8.97
N LEU A 22 1.27 13.28 8.26
CA LEU A 22 1.82 11.97 8.60
C LEU A 22 3.13 12.16 9.35
N SER A 23 3.28 11.43 10.45
CA SER A 23 4.56 11.29 11.13
C SER A 23 5.05 9.86 11.00
N GLU A 24 6.38 9.72 10.98
CA GLU A 24 7.06 8.44 10.86
C GLU A 24 7.31 7.86 12.25
N THR A 25 6.94 6.60 12.47
CA THR A 25 7.39 5.86 13.65
C THR A 25 8.43 4.84 13.22
N THR A 26 9.69 5.04 13.60
CA THR A 26 10.77 4.06 13.37
C THR A 26 10.84 3.02 14.49
N ILE A 27 10.71 1.74 14.12
CA ILE A 27 10.94 0.60 15.02
C ILE A 27 12.12 -0.20 14.49
N SER A 28 13.15 -0.40 15.32
CA SER A 28 14.24 -1.35 15.03
C SER A 28 13.91 -2.70 15.66
N LEU A 29 13.86 -3.75 14.83
CA LEU A 29 13.47 -5.09 15.25
C LEU A 29 14.69 -5.92 15.72
N MET A 30 14.46 -6.86 16.66
CA MET A 30 15.48 -7.69 17.32
C MET A 30 15.26 -9.20 17.09
N GLU A 31 16.27 -10.00 17.44
CA GLU A 31 16.30 -11.47 17.32
C GLU A 31 16.27 -11.98 15.86
N LYS A 32 15.12 -12.51 15.41
CA LYS A 32 14.95 -13.30 14.18
C LYS A 32 14.41 -12.51 12.98
N VAL A 33 13.93 -11.30 13.21
CA VAL A 33 13.49 -10.36 12.17
C VAL A 33 14.13 -9.00 12.46
N GLN A 34 14.70 -8.36 11.45
CA GLN A 34 15.45 -7.11 11.56
C GLN A 34 15.07 -6.12 10.47
N GLY A 35 15.22 -4.83 10.74
CA GLY A 35 15.12 -3.78 9.73
C GLY A 35 14.31 -2.58 10.21
N ASP A 36 13.99 -1.70 9.27
CA ASP A 36 13.45 -0.38 9.54
C ASP A 36 11.97 -0.31 9.19
N VAL A 37 11.17 0.08 10.17
CA VAL A 37 9.72 0.23 9.99
C VAL A 37 9.42 1.71 9.91
N ASN A 38 8.91 2.23 8.80
CA ASN A 38 8.41 3.61 8.68
C ASN A 38 6.91 3.57 8.35
N LEU A 39 6.09 3.53 9.40
CA LEU A 39 4.64 3.51 9.30
C LEU A 39 4.06 4.91 9.26
N PRO A 40 2.97 5.12 8.49
CA PRO A 40 2.25 6.37 8.52
C PRO A 40 1.46 6.49 9.82
N TYR A 41 1.53 7.66 10.46
CA TYR A 41 0.66 8.03 11.58
C TYR A 41 -0.07 9.33 11.28
N VAL A 42 -1.40 9.26 11.14
CA VAL A 42 -2.27 10.40 10.88
C VAL A 42 -2.51 11.21 12.14
N TYR A 43 -2.29 12.52 12.05
CA TYR A 43 -2.66 13.49 13.07
C TYR A 43 -3.19 14.79 12.47
N GLY A 44 -3.75 15.66 13.32
CA GLY A 44 -4.28 16.97 12.91
C GLY A 44 -5.70 16.94 12.33
N LEU A 45 -6.39 15.80 12.36
CA LEU A 45 -7.79 15.72 11.94
C LEU A 45 -8.71 16.31 13.02
N ASN A 46 -9.65 17.18 12.61
CA ASN A 46 -10.73 17.64 13.47
C ASN A 46 -11.63 16.47 13.94
N ASN A 47 -11.77 15.44 13.11
CA ASN A 47 -12.49 14.21 13.45
C ASN A 47 -11.54 13.20 14.10
N ILE A 48 -11.36 13.32 15.42
CA ILE A 48 -10.48 12.44 16.21
C ILE A 48 -10.87 10.95 16.10
N PRO A 49 -12.16 10.55 16.15
CA PRO A 49 -12.54 9.16 15.89
C PRO A 49 -12.05 8.63 14.53
N MET A 50 -12.13 9.44 13.47
CA MET A 50 -11.62 9.07 12.16
C MET A 50 -10.10 8.92 12.14
N GLN A 51 -9.38 9.83 12.81
CA GLN A 51 -7.93 9.74 12.97
C GLN A 51 -7.51 8.42 13.63
N LEU A 52 -8.14 8.10 14.76
CA LEU A 52 -7.86 6.86 15.48
C LEU A 52 -8.21 5.63 14.64
N TYR A 53 -9.31 5.68 13.89
CA TYR A 53 -9.70 4.61 12.98
C TYR A 53 -8.67 4.37 11.87
N ILE A 54 -8.19 5.42 11.19
CA ILE A 54 -7.16 5.29 10.15
C ILE A 54 -5.88 4.67 10.73
N ASN A 55 -5.41 5.21 11.86
CA ASN A 55 -4.21 4.71 12.52
C ASN A 55 -4.35 3.26 12.97
N HIS A 56 -5.53 2.88 13.46
CA HIS A 56 -5.79 1.51 13.91
C HIS A 56 -5.74 0.51 12.75
N ILE A 57 -6.34 0.83 11.59
CA ILE A 57 -6.30 -0.06 10.41
C ILE A 57 -4.86 -0.31 9.97
N VAL A 58 -4.07 0.76 9.83
CA VAL A 58 -2.67 0.62 9.40
C VAL A 58 -1.87 -0.18 10.41
N GLN A 59 -2.08 0.07 11.71
CA GLN A 59 -1.39 -0.68 12.76
C GLN A 59 -1.78 -2.15 12.80
N ASP A 60 -3.04 -2.48 12.55
CA ASP A 60 -3.54 -3.86 12.53
C ASP A 60 -2.97 -4.63 11.34
N ASP A 61 -2.98 -4.04 10.14
CA ASP A 61 -2.41 -4.65 8.94
C ASP A 61 -0.90 -4.89 9.09
N PHE A 62 -0.17 -3.91 9.62
CA PHE A 62 1.25 -4.07 9.94
C PHE A 62 1.48 -5.16 11.00
N SER A 63 0.70 -5.16 12.09
CA SER A 63 0.83 -6.13 13.16
C SER A 63 0.58 -7.55 12.67
N LEU A 64 -0.41 -7.73 11.78
CA LEU A 64 -0.70 -9.00 11.14
C LEU A 64 0.48 -9.46 10.26
N ALA A 65 0.97 -8.59 9.37
CA ALA A 65 2.10 -8.90 8.49
C ALA A 65 3.36 -9.24 9.29
N LEU A 66 3.69 -8.44 10.31
CA LEU A 66 4.84 -8.66 11.17
C LEU A 66 4.70 -9.97 11.98
N SER A 67 3.52 -10.24 12.55
CA SER A 67 3.27 -11.48 13.28
C SER A 67 3.42 -12.72 12.40
N GLN A 68 3.00 -12.66 11.14
CA GLN A 68 3.18 -13.75 10.19
C GLN A 68 4.66 -13.95 9.88
N LEU A 69 5.39 -12.88 9.59
CA LEU A 69 6.83 -12.94 9.31
C LEU A 69 7.62 -13.53 10.47
N TYR A 70 7.36 -13.10 11.71
CA TYR A 70 7.98 -13.69 12.91
C TYR A 70 7.65 -15.17 13.06
N LYS A 71 6.39 -15.56 12.83
CA LYS A 71 6.00 -16.97 12.92
C LYS A 71 6.79 -17.84 11.94
N TYR A 72 7.00 -17.37 10.71
CA TYR A 72 7.82 -18.09 9.73
C TYR A 72 9.29 -18.15 10.16
N ALA A 73 9.86 -17.03 10.61
CA ALA A 73 11.24 -16.97 11.08
C ALA A 73 11.50 -17.91 12.27
N GLU A 74 10.54 -18.02 13.20
CA GLU A 74 10.62 -18.94 14.34
C GLU A 74 10.65 -20.41 13.92
N ILE A 75 9.79 -20.80 12.98
CA ILE A 75 9.72 -22.17 12.48
C ILE A 75 11.03 -22.54 11.78
N GLU A 76 11.50 -21.70 10.86
CA GLU A 76 12.72 -21.98 10.09
C GLU A 76 13.97 -21.99 10.97
N ALA A 77 14.08 -21.05 11.92
CA ALA A 77 15.19 -21.03 12.86
C ALA A 77 15.29 -22.33 13.67
N ALA A 78 14.14 -22.87 14.13
CA ALA A 78 14.10 -24.13 14.86
C ALA A 78 14.45 -25.34 13.98
N GLU A 79 14.14 -25.30 12.69
CA GLU A 79 14.56 -26.34 11.73
C GLU A 79 16.06 -26.28 11.44
N PHE A 80 16.61 -25.08 11.24
CA PHE A 80 18.03 -24.88 10.98
C PHE A 80 18.87 -25.32 12.18
N GLU A 81 18.43 -25.02 13.40
CA GLU A 81 19.09 -25.49 14.62
C GLU A 81 19.16 -27.02 14.68
N LYS A 82 18.06 -27.73 14.38
CA LYS A 82 18.04 -29.21 14.32
C LYS A 82 19.00 -29.78 13.27
N MET A 83 19.24 -29.05 12.18
CA MET A 83 20.16 -29.43 11.12
C MET A 83 21.62 -29.01 11.41
N GLY A 84 21.87 -28.30 12.50
CA GLY A 84 23.19 -27.73 12.81
C GLY A 84 23.57 -26.55 11.91
N TRP A 85 22.59 -25.90 11.28
CA TRP A 85 22.78 -24.74 10.42
C TRP A 85 22.55 -23.44 11.19
N GLY A 86 23.27 -22.39 10.81
CA GLY A 86 23.06 -21.05 11.36
C GLY A 86 21.85 -20.36 10.72
N PHE A 87 20.91 -19.89 11.53
CA PHE A 87 19.81 -19.05 11.06
C PHE A 87 20.26 -17.61 10.83
N ARG A 88 19.91 -17.05 9.68
CA ARG A 88 20.11 -15.63 9.38
C ARG A 88 18.77 -14.91 9.57
N PRO A 89 18.72 -13.84 10.38
CA PRO A 89 17.49 -13.09 10.58
C PRO A 89 16.86 -12.63 9.27
N TYR A 90 15.54 -12.73 9.19
CA TYR A 90 14.77 -12.14 8.10
C TYR A 90 14.89 -10.63 8.14
N LYS A 91 14.75 -9.99 6.98
CA LYS A 91 14.71 -8.53 6.90
C LYS A 91 13.32 -8.03 6.57
N ILE A 92 12.92 -6.92 7.17
CA ILE A 92 11.72 -6.18 6.81
C ILE A 92 12.08 -4.70 6.66
N ASN A 93 11.56 -4.07 5.61
CA ASN A 93 11.55 -2.61 5.51
C ASN A 93 10.11 -2.18 5.23
N VAL A 94 9.59 -1.26 6.04
CA VAL A 94 8.26 -0.68 5.81
C VAL A 94 8.45 0.77 5.43
N SER A 95 7.82 1.20 4.35
CA SER A 95 7.81 2.60 3.92
C SER A 95 6.42 3.00 3.47
N HIS A 96 6.13 4.29 3.43
CA HIS A 96 4.84 4.79 2.97
C HIS A 96 5.00 6.01 2.07
N LYS A 97 3.95 6.32 1.32
CA LYS A 97 3.85 7.54 0.51
C LYS A 97 2.44 8.08 0.56
N VAL A 98 2.29 9.35 0.95
CA VAL A 98 1.04 10.10 0.71
C VAL A 98 0.95 10.43 -0.76
N THR A 99 -0.10 9.96 -1.41
CA THR A 99 -0.30 10.16 -2.85
C THR A 99 -1.41 11.18 -3.11
N TYR A 100 -2.34 11.35 -2.17
CA TYR A 100 -3.44 12.31 -2.29
C TYR A 100 -3.90 12.81 -0.93
N ASN A 101 -4.05 14.12 -0.79
CA ASN A 101 -4.62 14.76 0.39
C ASN A 101 -5.34 16.05 -0.05
N LYS A 102 -6.48 15.90 -0.73
CA LYS A 102 -7.25 17.02 -1.27
C LYS A 102 -8.75 16.82 -1.04
N GLY A 103 -9.45 17.92 -0.80
CA GLY A 103 -10.87 17.92 -0.49
C GLY A 103 -11.18 16.99 0.68
N LYS A 104 -12.05 16.00 0.44
CA LYS A 104 -12.44 15.00 1.45
C LYS A 104 -11.68 13.69 1.39
N TYR A 105 -10.69 13.53 0.50
CA TYR A 105 -10.01 12.27 0.30
C TYR A 105 -8.56 12.31 0.80
N LEU A 106 -8.19 11.27 1.54
CA LEU A 106 -6.81 10.95 1.91
C LEU A 106 -6.45 9.61 1.28
N SER A 107 -5.44 9.57 0.42
CA SER A 107 -4.92 8.36 -0.20
C SER A 107 -3.42 8.25 0.01
N PHE A 108 -2.98 7.05 0.39
CA PHE A 108 -1.58 6.71 0.58
C PHE A 108 -1.40 5.21 0.43
N TYR A 109 -0.16 4.76 0.26
CA TYR A 109 0.16 3.34 0.33
C TYR A 109 1.28 3.07 1.33
N VAL A 110 1.34 1.82 1.78
CA VAL A 110 2.40 1.26 2.61
C VAL A 110 3.01 0.08 1.87
N ASP A 111 4.32 0.13 1.69
CA ASP A 111 5.13 -0.93 1.11
C ASP A 111 5.80 -1.74 2.21
N PHE A 112 5.54 -3.05 2.21
CA PHE A 112 6.13 -4.03 3.10
C PHE A 112 7.15 -4.85 2.31
N TYR A 113 8.41 -4.43 2.36
CA TYR A 113 9.51 -5.24 1.85
C TYR A 113 9.87 -6.32 2.88
N GLN A 114 10.03 -7.56 2.43
CA GLN A 114 10.45 -8.69 3.25
C GLN A 114 11.53 -9.50 2.53
N TYR A 115 12.56 -9.90 3.25
CA TYR A 115 13.56 -10.85 2.79
C TYR A 115 13.64 -12.02 3.76
N THR A 116 13.18 -13.18 3.31
CA THR A 116 13.08 -14.42 4.09
C THR A 116 14.16 -15.43 3.71
N GLY A 117 15.28 -14.95 3.14
CA GLY A 117 16.25 -15.81 2.46
C GLY A 117 15.91 -16.04 0.98
N GLY A 118 16.91 -16.42 0.19
CA GLY A 118 16.79 -16.61 -1.26
C GLY A 118 17.60 -15.61 -2.09
N ALA A 119 17.24 -15.43 -3.35
CA ALA A 119 17.98 -14.56 -4.27
C ALA A 119 17.69 -13.06 -4.05
N HIS A 120 16.47 -12.71 -3.66
CA HIS A 120 16.03 -11.33 -3.42
C HIS A 120 14.82 -11.32 -2.47
N GLY A 121 14.44 -10.12 -2.02
CA GLY A 121 13.22 -9.92 -1.21
C GLY A 121 11.98 -9.69 -2.06
N MET A 122 10.84 -9.57 -1.40
CA MET A 122 9.53 -9.29 -1.98
C MET A 122 8.96 -8.02 -1.36
N THR A 123 8.41 -7.14 -2.19
CA THR A 123 7.65 -5.97 -1.74
C THR A 123 6.16 -6.22 -1.97
N PHE A 124 5.38 -6.06 -0.89
CA PHE A 124 3.93 -6.08 -0.94
C PHE A 124 3.40 -4.68 -0.68
N ARG A 125 2.54 -4.17 -1.56
CA ARG A 125 1.92 -2.85 -1.41
C ARG A 125 0.49 -2.97 -0.95
N THR A 126 0.16 -2.27 0.14
CA THR A 126 -1.22 -2.02 0.55
C THR A 126 -1.53 -0.55 0.38
N ALA A 127 -2.50 -0.22 -0.48
CA ALA A 127 -2.99 1.14 -0.65
C ALA A 127 -4.29 1.36 0.13
N TYR A 128 -4.43 2.56 0.68
CA TYR A 128 -5.59 3.01 1.43
C TYR A 128 -6.13 4.29 0.80
N THR A 129 -7.45 4.35 0.64
CA THR A 129 -8.14 5.59 0.26
C THR A 129 -9.30 5.82 1.21
N PHE A 130 -9.27 6.91 1.96
CA PHE A 130 -10.28 7.27 2.95
C PHE A 130 -11.13 8.43 2.45
N ASP A 131 -12.44 8.36 2.67
CA ASP A 131 -13.33 9.52 2.59
C ASP A 131 -13.49 10.07 3.99
N LEU A 132 -12.80 11.18 4.27
CA LEU A 132 -12.75 11.84 5.57
C LEU A 132 -14.12 12.40 5.98
N SER A 133 -15.00 12.70 5.03
CA SER A 133 -16.37 13.16 5.31
C SER A 133 -17.28 12.03 5.79
N ARG A 134 -17.07 10.80 5.27
CA ARG A 134 -17.83 9.60 5.64
C ARG A 134 -17.23 8.85 6.82
N GLY A 135 -15.99 9.17 7.19
CA GLY A 135 -15.32 8.56 8.32
C GLY A 135 -14.95 7.08 8.07
N ARG A 136 -14.66 6.69 6.82
CA ARG A 136 -14.31 5.29 6.49
C ARG A 136 -13.42 5.15 5.26
N ILE A 137 -12.84 3.97 5.11
CA ILE A 137 -12.19 3.55 3.87
C ILE A 137 -13.20 3.51 2.71
N THR A 138 -12.73 3.86 1.52
CA THR A 138 -13.50 3.94 0.27
C THR A 138 -13.00 2.86 -0.68
N ASN A 139 -13.92 2.05 -1.20
CA ASN A 139 -13.60 1.09 -2.26
C ASN A 139 -13.67 1.75 -3.64
N LEU A 140 -13.01 1.15 -4.63
CA LEU A 140 -12.92 1.68 -6.00
C LEU A 140 -14.30 2.05 -6.59
N SER A 141 -15.30 1.17 -6.42
CA SER A 141 -16.65 1.41 -6.94
C SER A 141 -17.36 2.63 -6.33
N GLU A 142 -16.97 3.02 -5.12
CA GLU A 142 -17.59 4.13 -4.37
C GLU A 142 -17.05 5.50 -4.80
N LEU A 143 -16.02 5.52 -5.64
CA LEU A 143 -15.54 6.73 -6.31
C LEU A 143 -16.42 7.11 -7.50
N PHE A 144 -17.34 6.25 -7.93
CA PHE A 144 -18.12 6.45 -9.14
C PHE A 144 -19.62 6.56 -8.88
N ALA A 145 -20.31 7.28 -9.77
CA ALA A 145 -21.76 7.36 -9.79
C ALA A 145 -22.40 5.97 -9.95
N CYS A 146 -23.54 5.76 -9.29
CA CYS A 146 -24.28 4.51 -9.36
C CYS A 146 -24.54 4.06 -10.80
N ARG A 147 -24.35 2.76 -11.08
CA ARG A 147 -24.59 2.12 -12.39
C ARG A 147 -23.66 2.56 -13.52
N TYR A 148 -22.60 3.33 -13.24
CA TYR A 148 -21.55 3.57 -14.22
C TYR A 148 -20.61 2.37 -14.32
N ASP A 149 -20.29 1.93 -15.55
CA ASP A 149 -19.32 0.86 -15.78
C ASP A 149 -17.88 1.40 -15.75
N PHE A 150 -17.43 1.76 -14.54
CA PHE A 150 -16.08 2.26 -14.31
C PHE A 150 -15.02 1.22 -14.67
N LYS A 151 -15.33 -0.08 -14.57
CA LYS A 151 -14.36 -1.16 -14.83
C LYS A 151 -14.00 -1.21 -16.30
N GLU A 152 -15.00 -1.15 -17.19
CA GLU A 152 -14.76 -1.15 -18.63
C GLU A 152 -13.90 0.06 -19.04
N ALA A 153 -14.21 1.25 -18.52
CA ALA A 153 -13.47 2.47 -18.81
C ALA A 153 -12.00 2.37 -18.37
N ILE A 154 -11.74 1.89 -17.15
CA ILE A 154 -10.38 1.67 -16.63
C ILE A 154 -9.63 0.63 -17.47
N VAL A 155 -10.23 -0.54 -17.70
CA VAL A 155 -9.60 -1.63 -18.47
C VAL A 155 -9.27 -1.19 -19.89
N LYS A 156 -10.16 -0.42 -20.54
CA LYS A 156 -9.92 0.12 -21.87
C LYS A 156 -8.72 1.06 -21.89
N GLU A 157 -8.60 1.95 -20.90
CA GLU A 157 -7.47 2.87 -20.82
C GLU A 157 -6.16 2.15 -20.50
N ILE A 158 -6.16 1.20 -19.56
CA ILE A 158 -4.98 0.35 -19.28
C ILE A 158 -4.54 -0.40 -20.53
N ASN A 159 -5.47 -1.02 -21.26
CA ASN A 159 -5.17 -1.74 -22.51
C ASN A 159 -4.65 -0.81 -23.62
N ARG A 160 -5.09 0.45 -23.65
CA ARG A 160 -4.52 1.45 -24.57
C ARG A 160 -3.05 1.72 -24.20
N GLN A 161 -2.74 1.95 -22.93
CA GLN A 161 -1.38 2.18 -22.45
C GLN A 161 -0.47 0.95 -22.70
N LEU A 162 -0.95 -0.25 -22.36
CA LEU A 162 -0.24 -1.51 -22.61
C LEU A 162 0.13 -1.68 -24.08
N LYS A 163 -0.82 -1.45 -24.99
CA LYS A 163 -0.56 -1.54 -26.44
C LYS A 163 0.52 -0.57 -26.90
N GLU A 164 0.55 0.64 -26.35
CA GLU A 164 1.61 1.61 -26.70
C GLU A 164 2.98 1.15 -26.18
N ILE A 165 3.07 0.67 -24.94
CA ILE A 165 4.33 0.18 -24.35
C ILE A 165 4.85 -1.04 -25.13
N LEU A 166 3.98 -1.99 -25.49
CA LEU A 166 4.36 -3.23 -26.17
C LEU A 166 4.84 -3.02 -27.60
N LYS A 167 4.59 -1.86 -28.23
CA LYS A 167 5.19 -1.52 -29.54
C LYS A 167 6.71 -1.41 -29.46
N THR A 168 7.23 -0.93 -28.33
CA THR A 168 8.67 -0.70 -28.11
C THR A 168 9.29 -1.73 -27.20
N GLU A 169 8.53 -2.31 -26.27
CA GLU A 169 9.01 -3.26 -25.27
C GLU A 169 8.14 -4.54 -25.26
N PRO A 170 8.17 -5.36 -26.32
CA PRO A 170 7.23 -6.47 -26.51
C PRO A 170 7.33 -7.60 -25.48
N GLN A 171 8.39 -7.63 -24.67
CA GLN A 171 8.65 -8.65 -23.64
C GLN A 171 8.56 -8.09 -22.21
N LYS A 172 8.11 -6.85 -22.03
CA LYS A 172 8.04 -6.19 -20.72
C LYS A 172 7.04 -6.87 -19.78
N PHE A 173 5.93 -7.36 -20.33
CA PHE A 173 4.82 -7.94 -19.58
C PHE A 173 4.60 -9.41 -19.96
N PHE A 174 4.07 -10.21 -19.03
CA PHE A 174 3.64 -11.59 -19.27
C PHE A 174 2.35 -11.68 -20.10
N ILE A 175 1.64 -10.56 -20.21
CA ILE A 175 0.34 -10.43 -20.83
C ILE A 175 0.37 -9.37 -21.92
N SER A 176 -0.54 -9.49 -22.89
CA SER A 176 -0.76 -8.48 -23.93
C SER A 176 -2.03 -7.67 -23.71
N GLU A 177 -2.89 -8.10 -22.79
CA GLU A 177 -4.16 -7.44 -22.44
C GLU A 177 -4.60 -7.75 -21.01
N ILE A 178 -5.30 -6.79 -20.40
CA ILE A 178 -6.02 -6.92 -19.13
C ILE A 178 -7.49 -7.22 -19.43
N LYS A 179 -8.04 -8.23 -18.75
CA LYS A 179 -9.44 -8.67 -18.92
C LYS A 179 -10.38 -8.05 -17.90
N ASP A 180 -9.92 -7.90 -16.67
CA ASP A 180 -10.65 -7.31 -15.57
C ASP A 180 -9.68 -6.73 -14.53
N LEU A 181 -10.22 -6.17 -13.45
CA LEU A 181 -9.45 -5.55 -12.36
C LEU A 181 -9.26 -6.49 -11.16
N SER A 182 -9.30 -7.81 -11.37
CA SER A 182 -9.06 -8.76 -10.28
C SER A 182 -7.59 -8.75 -9.86
N GLY A 183 -7.33 -8.81 -8.56
CA GLY A 183 -5.98 -8.79 -8.01
C GLY A 183 -5.32 -7.41 -7.98
N THR A 184 -5.98 -6.36 -8.51
CA THR A 184 -5.41 -5.02 -8.48
C THR A 184 -5.66 -4.30 -7.16
N GLY A 185 -4.75 -3.40 -6.83
CA GLY A 185 -5.03 -2.33 -5.88
C GLY A 185 -5.19 -0.99 -6.59
N PHE A 186 -5.63 0.02 -5.85
CA PHE A 186 -5.73 1.37 -6.38
C PHE A 186 -5.39 2.42 -5.32
N TYR A 187 -4.97 3.59 -5.78
CA TYR A 187 -4.87 4.80 -4.97
C TYR A 187 -5.15 6.03 -5.85
N LEU A 188 -5.33 7.18 -5.20
CA LEU A 188 -5.44 8.46 -5.87
C LEU A 188 -4.07 9.12 -5.89
N GLU A 189 -3.69 9.73 -7.01
CA GLU A 189 -2.47 10.54 -7.10
C GLU A 189 -2.65 11.66 -8.12
N ASN A 190 -2.44 12.91 -7.67
CA ASN A 190 -2.71 14.09 -8.49
C ASN A 190 -4.12 14.02 -9.11
N ASP A 191 -4.24 14.16 -10.44
CA ASP A 191 -5.51 14.07 -11.16
C ASP A 191 -5.75 12.68 -11.77
N ASN A 192 -5.22 11.63 -11.14
CA ASN A 192 -5.31 10.25 -11.62
C ASN A 192 -5.83 9.29 -10.56
N LEU A 193 -6.61 8.33 -11.04
CA LEU A 193 -6.84 7.06 -10.38
C LEU A 193 -5.70 6.13 -10.82
N VAL A 194 -4.83 5.74 -9.89
CA VAL A 194 -3.76 4.79 -10.19
C VAL A 194 -4.22 3.39 -9.88
N ILE A 195 -4.14 2.49 -10.86
CA ILE A 195 -4.32 1.05 -10.68
C ILE A 195 -2.95 0.40 -10.65
N TYR A 196 -2.68 -0.43 -9.65
CA TYR A 196 -1.41 -1.13 -9.54
C TYR A 196 -1.57 -2.64 -9.47
N TYR A 197 -0.54 -3.33 -9.97
CA TYR A 197 -0.36 -4.78 -9.92
C TYR A 197 0.92 -5.08 -9.12
N GLY A 198 0.82 -6.02 -8.19
CA GLY A 198 1.93 -6.44 -7.35
C GLY A 198 3.10 -7.05 -8.14
N LEU A 199 4.24 -7.25 -7.46
CA LEU A 199 5.39 -7.92 -8.05
C LEU A 199 4.98 -9.28 -8.64
N TYR A 200 5.48 -9.57 -9.86
CA TYR A 200 5.20 -10.79 -10.62
C TYR A 200 3.77 -11.02 -11.10
N GLU A 201 2.81 -10.14 -10.81
CA GLU A 201 1.43 -10.38 -11.25
C GLU A 201 1.29 -10.33 -12.77
N ILE A 202 1.88 -9.33 -13.40
CA ILE A 202 1.78 -9.12 -14.86
C ILE A 202 3.12 -8.88 -15.55
N ALA A 203 4.21 -8.79 -14.79
CA ALA A 203 5.55 -8.45 -15.30
C ALA A 203 6.66 -9.15 -14.49
N PRO A 204 7.87 -9.36 -15.06
CA PRO A 204 9.01 -9.85 -14.30
C PRO A 204 9.41 -8.91 -13.15
N TYR A 205 10.11 -9.45 -12.14
CA TYR A 205 10.55 -8.69 -10.96
C TYR A 205 11.21 -7.35 -11.25
N VAL A 206 12.00 -7.28 -12.33
CA VAL A 206 12.77 -6.09 -12.71
C VAL A 206 11.88 -4.89 -13.03
N GLU A 207 10.64 -5.12 -13.44
CA GLU A 207 9.66 -4.06 -13.71
C GLU A 207 9.02 -3.51 -12.42
N GLY A 208 9.24 -4.17 -11.28
CA GLY A 208 8.69 -3.74 -10.00
C GLY A 208 7.17 -3.88 -9.93
N ILE A 209 6.55 -3.08 -9.06
CA ILE A 209 5.10 -2.93 -8.98
C ILE A 209 4.67 -2.11 -10.19
N VAL A 210 3.81 -2.66 -11.03
CA VAL A 210 3.37 -2.00 -12.27
C VAL A 210 2.17 -1.11 -11.96
N GLU A 211 2.25 0.14 -12.37
CA GLU A 211 1.22 1.16 -12.13
C GLU A 211 0.70 1.72 -13.46
N PHE A 212 -0.63 1.90 -13.54
CA PHE A 212 -1.30 2.58 -14.64
C PHE A 212 -2.07 3.77 -14.10
N SER A 213 -1.72 4.97 -14.57
CA SER A 213 -2.45 6.20 -14.25
C SER A 213 -3.65 6.35 -15.17
N VAL A 214 -4.86 6.37 -14.61
CA VAL A 214 -6.10 6.61 -15.35
C VAL A 214 -6.61 8.02 -15.01
N PRO A 215 -6.56 8.97 -15.95
CA PRO A 215 -6.92 10.37 -15.68
C PRO A 215 -8.37 10.52 -15.22
N PHE A 216 -8.60 11.36 -14.21
CA PHE A 216 -9.95 11.65 -13.72
C PHE A 216 -10.87 12.21 -14.81
N GLU A 217 -10.32 13.00 -15.73
CA GLU A 217 -11.03 13.58 -16.87
C GLU A 217 -11.75 12.51 -17.72
N LEU A 218 -11.21 11.30 -17.83
CA LEU A 218 -11.81 10.19 -18.57
C LEU A 218 -13.23 9.86 -18.09
N PHE A 219 -13.51 10.12 -16.80
CA PHE A 219 -14.76 9.76 -16.16
C PHE A 219 -15.76 10.93 -16.08
N GLY A 220 -15.31 12.17 -16.30
CA GLY A 220 -16.13 13.37 -16.23
C GLY A 220 -16.99 13.44 -14.96
N ASP A 221 -18.29 13.70 -15.13
CA ASP A 221 -19.28 13.81 -14.04
C ASP A 221 -19.58 12.47 -13.32
N LYS A 222 -19.03 11.35 -13.80
CA LYS A 222 -19.21 10.03 -13.21
C LYS A 222 -18.24 9.75 -12.07
N LEU A 223 -17.13 10.49 -11.98
CA LEU A 223 -16.23 10.43 -10.84
C LEU A 223 -16.70 11.38 -9.74
N LEU A 224 -16.83 10.88 -8.51
CA LEU A 224 -17.37 11.59 -7.35
C LEU A 224 -16.28 12.28 -6.51
N ILE A 225 -15.10 12.48 -7.10
CA ILE A 225 -13.98 13.21 -6.51
C ILE A 225 -14.09 14.66 -6.97
N SER A 226 -14.15 15.60 -6.02
CA SER A 226 -14.10 17.02 -6.35
C SER A 226 -12.70 17.36 -6.82
N THR A 227 -12.55 17.71 -8.10
CA THR A 227 -11.28 18.16 -8.68
C THR A 227 -11.06 19.66 -8.55
N THR A 228 -12.04 20.39 -8.01
CA THR A 228 -11.95 21.83 -7.73
C THR A 228 -11.47 22.04 -6.30
N GLU A 229 -10.38 22.80 -6.15
CA GLU A 229 -9.98 23.41 -4.88
C GLU A 229 -11.02 24.50 -4.57
N GLU A 230 -11.88 24.26 -3.56
CA GLU A 230 -12.68 25.31 -2.93
C GLU A 230 -11.92 25.90 -1.74
#